data_AF-A0A940TYD1-F1
#
_entry.id   AF-A0A940TYD1-F1
#
_cell.length_a   1.000
_cell.length_b   1.000
_cell.length_c   1.000
_cell.angle_alpha   90.00
_cell.angle_beta   90.00
_cell.angle_gamma   90.00
#
_symmetry.space_group_name_H-M   'P 1'
#
loop_
_entity.id
_entity.type
_entity.pdbx_description
1 polymer ?
#
loop_
_entity_poly.entity_id
_entity_poly.type
_entity_poly.pdbx_seq_one_letter_code
_entity_poly.pdbx_strand_id
1 'polypeptide(L)'
;HFETTKLSTAKRRELGEHAIDTCLRLWIAEQGYSVDGKSGDELNQVASQVSLETGQPIPTLGKQLVRDGKIGEPYDQPVTVGVMTMLKLHHLVEDKVHARSTGPYSLVSQQPLGGKAQFGGQRFGEMEVWALEAYGAAYTLQEMLTVKSDDVQGRVKTYEAIVKGEPIEEPSIPASFRVLVKELQSLGLAVEAVTESGEVIRFGKDEERARPPKLPTGLMGLGDEL
;
A
#
# COMPACT_ATOMS: atom_id res chain seq x y z
N HIS A 1 -37.31 2.58 17.47
CA HIS A 1 -38.62 3.15 17.12
C HIS A 1 -39.27 2.30 16.05
N PHE A 2 -40.16 1.37 16.41
CA PHE A 2 -41.28 0.84 15.59
C PHE A 2 -42.11 -0.11 16.48
N GLU A 3 -42.74 0.44 17.53
CA GLU A 3 -43.78 -0.30 18.27
C GLU A 3 -45.06 0.54 18.24
N THR A 4 -45.68 0.61 17.08
CA THR A 4 -46.90 1.40 16.86
C THR A 4 -48.17 0.64 17.26
N THR A 5 -48.08 -0.63 17.69
CA THR A 5 -49.25 -1.49 17.95
C THR A 5 -49.24 -2.09 19.36
N LYS A 6 -50.29 -1.78 20.14
CA LYS A 6 -50.55 -2.27 21.52
C LYS A 6 -50.96 -3.76 21.60
N LEU A 7 -50.52 -4.59 20.64
CA LEU A 7 -50.84 -6.02 20.62
C LEU A 7 -49.91 -6.79 21.56
N SER A 8 -50.47 -7.74 22.31
CA SER A 8 -49.68 -8.69 23.11
C SER A 8 -48.81 -9.57 22.20
N THR A 9 -47.65 -10.02 22.71
CA THR A 9 -46.72 -10.89 21.98
C THR A 9 -47.40 -12.17 21.48
N ALA A 10 -48.32 -12.74 22.26
CA ALA A 10 -49.09 -13.92 21.89
C ALA A 10 -50.00 -13.67 20.67
N LYS A 11 -50.72 -12.53 20.64
CA LYS A 11 -51.58 -12.20 19.50
C LYS A 11 -50.78 -11.87 18.23
N ARG A 12 -49.59 -11.28 18.38
CA ARG A 12 -48.66 -11.04 17.25
C ARG A 12 -48.20 -12.36 16.62
N ARG A 13 -47.92 -13.39 17.43
CA ARG A 13 -47.52 -14.71 16.94
C ARG A 13 -48.62 -15.39 16.14
N GLU A 14 -49.84 -15.43 16.68
CA GLU A 14 -51.02 -16.02 16.02
C GLU A 14 -51.30 -15.34 14.66
N LEU A 15 -51.26 -14.00 14.62
CA LEU A 15 -51.42 -13.25 13.36
C LEU A 15 -50.26 -13.51 12.39
N GLY A 16 -49.05 -13.71 12.88
CA GLY A 16 -47.88 -14.08 12.06
C GLY A 16 -48.04 -15.46 11.42
N GLU A 17 -48.50 -16.45 12.19
CA GLU A 17 -48.78 -17.80 11.70
C GLU A 17 -49.89 -17.76 10.61
N HIS A 18 -50.98 -17.02 10.83
CA HIS A 18 -52.01 -16.82 9.80
C HIS A 18 -51.51 -16.09 8.55
N ALA A 19 -50.61 -15.11 8.70
CA ALA A 19 -50.03 -14.40 7.57
C ALA A 19 -49.14 -15.32 6.74
N ILE A 20 -48.33 -16.16 7.37
CA ILE A 20 -47.49 -17.17 6.70
C ILE A 20 -48.36 -18.14 5.91
N ASP A 21 -49.41 -18.69 6.54
CA ASP A 21 -50.33 -19.62 5.88
C ASP A 21 -51.03 -19.00 4.67
N THR A 22 -51.47 -17.74 4.81
CA THR A 22 -52.12 -17.01 3.71
C THR A 22 -51.16 -16.77 2.56
N CYS A 23 -49.92 -16.36 2.86
CA CYS A 23 -48.86 -16.17 1.85
C CYS A 23 -48.53 -17.48 1.12
N LEU A 24 -48.40 -18.59 1.83
CA LEU A 24 -48.14 -19.90 1.23
C LEU A 24 -49.30 -20.34 0.32
N ARG A 25 -50.55 -20.14 0.76
CA ARG A 25 -51.73 -20.48 -0.05
C ARG A 25 -51.78 -19.68 -1.35
N LEU A 26 -51.56 -18.37 -1.28
CA LEU A 26 -51.53 -17.49 -2.45
C LEU A 26 -50.41 -17.87 -3.42
N TRP A 27 -49.21 -18.16 -2.91
CA TRP A 27 -48.08 -18.55 -3.73
C TRP A 27 -48.29 -19.90 -4.42
N ILE A 28 -48.75 -20.93 -3.70
CA ILE A 28 -49.04 -22.25 -4.29
C ILE A 28 -50.14 -22.14 -5.37
N ALA A 29 -51.18 -21.31 -5.12
CA ALA A 29 -52.24 -21.06 -6.08
C ALA A 29 -51.73 -20.33 -7.35
N GLU A 30 -50.80 -19.37 -7.20
CA GLU A 30 -50.14 -18.70 -8.33
C GLU A 30 -49.33 -19.68 -9.19
N GLN A 31 -48.72 -20.69 -8.57
CA GLN A 31 -48.03 -21.77 -9.30
C GLN A 31 -48.99 -22.80 -9.93
N GLY A 32 -50.31 -22.64 -9.75
CA GLY A 32 -51.33 -23.50 -10.36
C GLY A 32 -51.71 -24.76 -9.57
N TYR A 33 -51.30 -24.88 -8.30
CA TYR A 33 -51.59 -26.04 -7.45
C TYR A 33 -52.77 -25.78 -6.49
N SER A 34 -53.58 -26.80 -6.23
CA SER A 34 -54.70 -26.70 -5.26
C SER A 34 -54.22 -26.78 -3.80
N VAL A 35 -54.79 -25.89 -2.98
CA VAL A 35 -54.47 -25.67 -1.56
C VAL A 35 -55.65 -25.97 -0.62
N ASP A 36 -56.75 -26.50 -1.15
CA ASP A 36 -57.98 -26.71 -0.39
C ASP A 36 -57.83 -27.82 0.66
N GLY A 37 -58.20 -27.52 1.90
CA GLY A 37 -58.24 -28.48 3.02
C GLY A 37 -56.91 -28.82 3.70
N LYS A 38 -55.77 -28.24 3.27
CA LYS A 38 -54.45 -28.55 3.84
C LYS A 38 -54.15 -27.79 5.14
N SER A 39 -53.53 -28.47 6.10
CA SER A 39 -53.03 -27.90 7.36
C SER A 39 -51.74 -27.09 7.14
N GLY A 40 -51.34 -26.23 8.10
CA GLY A 40 -50.14 -25.38 8.01
C GLY A 40 -48.84 -26.15 7.76
N ASP A 41 -48.68 -27.31 8.40
CA ASP A 41 -47.49 -28.17 8.18
C ASP A 41 -47.49 -28.82 6.79
N GLU A 42 -48.66 -29.19 6.28
CA GLU A 42 -48.83 -29.76 4.94
C GLU A 42 -48.60 -28.71 3.85
N LEU A 43 -48.96 -27.45 4.09
CA LEU A 43 -48.68 -26.33 3.18
C LEU A 43 -47.18 -26.14 2.97
N ASN A 44 -46.36 -26.29 4.02
CA ASN A 44 -44.91 -26.17 3.91
C ASN A 44 -44.29 -27.32 3.08
N GLN A 45 -44.78 -28.54 3.24
CA GLN A 45 -44.32 -29.69 2.47
C GLN A 45 -44.66 -29.54 0.98
N VAL A 46 -45.89 -29.13 0.69
CA VAL A 46 -46.35 -28.87 -0.68
C VAL A 46 -45.58 -27.69 -1.28
N ALA A 47 -45.36 -26.62 -0.53
CA ALA A 47 -44.58 -25.47 -1.01
C ALA A 47 -43.14 -25.86 -1.35
N SER A 48 -42.53 -26.74 -0.55
CA SER A 48 -41.18 -27.28 -0.79
C SER A 48 -41.13 -28.13 -2.06
N GLN A 49 -42.12 -29.00 -2.27
CA GLN A 49 -42.23 -29.78 -3.48
C GLN A 49 -42.43 -28.90 -4.73
N VAL A 50 -43.36 -27.96 -4.68
CA VAL A 50 -43.63 -27.03 -5.78
C VAL A 50 -42.38 -26.19 -6.10
N SER A 51 -41.63 -25.77 -5.08
CA SER A 51 -40.39 -25.01 -5.25
C SER A 51 -39.30 -25.83 -5.98
N LEU A 52 -39.19 -27.13 -5.71
CA LEU A 52 -38.29 -28.04 -6.42
C LEU A 52 -38.72 -28.27 -7.88
N GLU A 53 -40.02 -28.33 -8.14
CA GLU A 53 -40.57 -28.59 -9.48
C GLU A 53 -40.54 -27.34 -10.38
N THR A 54 -40.84 -26.16 -9.84
CA THR A 54 -40.91 -24.90 -10.61
C THR A 54 -39.60 -24.11 -10.60
N GLY A 55 -38.65 -24.45 -9.72
CA GLY A 55 -37.42 -23.70 -9.50
C GLY A 55 -37.63 -22.33 -8.85
N GLN A 56 -38.85 -22.00 -8.43
CA GLN A 56 -39.17 -20.73 -7.78
C GLN A 56 -38.98 -20.83 -6.26
N PRO A 57 -38.31 -19.87 -5.60
CA PRO A 57 -38.14 -19.88 -4.16
C PRO A 57 -39.45 -19.60 -3.43
N ILE A 58 -39.64 -20.29 -2.30
CA ILE A 58 -40.76 -20.04 -1.39
C ILE A 58 -40.61 -18.62 -0.79
N PRO A 59 -41.69 -17.82 -0.70
CA PRO A 59 -41.62 -16.46 -0.16
C PRO A 59 -41.07 -16.35 1.27
N THR A 60 -41.21 -17.41 2.08
CA THR A 60 -40.74 -17.47 3.47
C THR A 60 -39.24 -17.71 3.61
N LEU A 61 -38.54 -18.14 2.55
CA LEU A 61 -37.10 -18.45 2.59
C LEU A 61 -36.21 -17.20 2.55
N GLY A 62 -36.75 -16.02 2.21
CA GLY A 62 -35.98 -14.79 2.05
C GLY A 62 -35.02 -14.80 0.84
N LYS A 63 -35.23 -15.74 -0.10
CA LYS A 63 -34.47 -15.84 -1.35
C LYS A 63 -35.33 -15.37 -2.53
N GLN A 64 -34.69 -14.80 -3.54
CA GLN A 64 -35.34 -14.34 -4.77
C GLN A 64 -34.55 -14.80 -6.00
N LEU A 65 -35.25 -14.95 -7.13
CA LEU A 65 -34.61 -15.18 -8.42
C LEU A 65 -33.97 -13.87 -8.88
N VAL A 66 -32.64 -13.84 -8.98
CA VAL A 66 -31.89 -12.69 -9.48
C VAL A 66 -31.48 -12.97 -10.92
N ARG A 67 -31.39 -11.92 -11.74
CA ARG A 67 -30.90 -12.01 -13.12
C ARG A 67 -29.52 -11.36 -13.22
N ASP A 68 -28.66 -11.91 -14.08
CA ASP A 68 -27.38 -11.29 -14.39
C ASP A 68 -27.62 -9.94 -15.09
N GLY A 69 -27.08 -8.86 -14.52
CA GLY A 69 -27.19 -7.51 -15.07
C GLY A 69 -26.46 -7.30 -16.41
N LYS A 70 -25.59 -8.22 -16.82
CA LYS A 70 -24.88 -8.16 -18.11
C LYS A 70 -25.62 -8.88 -19.24
N ILE A 71 -26.16 -10.07 -18.96
CA ILE A 71 -26.71 -10.98 -19.99
C ILE A 71 -28.24 -11.02 -19.95
N GLY A 72 -28.86 -10.74 -18.78
CA GLY A 72 -30.31 -10.74 -18.59
C GLY A 72 -30.91 -12.11 -18.26
N GLU A 73 -30.09 -13.16 -18.21
CA GLU A 73 -30.49 -14.52 -17.83
C GLU A 73 -30.62 -14.67 -16.31
N PRO A 74 -31.55 -15.49 -15.80
CA PRO A 74 -31.66 -15.81 -14.38
C PRO A 74 -30.49 -16.66 -13.90
N TYR A 75 -30.07 -16.47 -12.64
CA TYR A 75 -29.10 -17.38 -11.99
C TYR A 75 -29.71 -18.77 -11.75
N ASP A 76 -28.87 -19.81 -11.77
CA ASP A 76 -29.27 -21.22 -11.58
C ASP A 76 -29.97 -21.49 -10.24
N GLN A 77 -29.67 -20.68 -9.22
CA GLN A 77 -30.20 -20.84 -7.87
C GLN A 77 -30.71 -19.51 -7.30
N PRO A 78 -31.77 -19.53 -6.48
CA PRO A 78 -32.29 -18.32 -5.85
C PRO A 78 -31.31 -17.80 -4.79
N VAL A 79 -31.12 -16.48 -4.77
CA VAL A 79 -30.12 -15.79 -3.94
C VAL A 79 -30.81 -15.06 -2.79
N THR A 80 -30.19 -15.03 -1.61
CA THR A 80 -30.67 -14.24 -0.48
C THR A 80 -30.43 -12.76 -0.74
N VAL A 81 -31.50 -11.97 -0.80
CA VAL A 81 -31.44 -10.53 -1.00
C VAL A 81 -31.98 -9.84 0.25
N GLY A 82 -31.28 -8.82 0.73
CA GLY A 82 -31.68 -8.09 1.92
C GLY A 82 -31.02 -6.72 1.99
N VAL A 83 -31.53 -5.90 2.90
CA VAL A 83 -30.97 -4.58 3.19
C VAL A 83 -29.94 -4.76 4.30
N MET A 84 -28.67 -4.52 3.98
CA MET A 84 -27.57 -4.54 4.93
C MET A 84 -27.09 -3.12 5.23
N THR A 85 -26.95 -2.80 6.50
CA THR A 85 -26.29 -1.56 6.92
C THR A 85 -24.78 -1.77 6.90
N MET A 86 -24.09 -1.11 5.97
CA MET A 86 -22.63 -1.13 5.87
C MET A 86 -22.04 0.17 6.43
N LEU A 87 -20.97 0.06 7.24
CA LEU A 87 -20.24 1.20 7.76
C LEU A 87 -19.02 1.50 6.88
N LYS A 88 -18.84 2.77 6.51
CA LYS A 88 -17.64 3.23 5.81
C LYS A 88 -16.57 3.60 6.83
N LEU A 89 -15.40 2.98 6.75
CA LEU A 89 -14.25 3.32 7.57
C LEU A 89 -13.58 4.61 7.08
N HIS A 90 -12.91 5.32 7.99
CA HIS A 90 -12.22 6.57 7.70
C HIS A 90 -11.01 6.38 6.76
N HIS A 91 -10.41 5.20 6.71
CA HIS A 91 -9.16 4.98 5.98
C HIS A 91 -9.36 4.89 4.46
N LEU A 92 -9.24 6.01 3.78
CA LEU A 92 -9.34 6.10 2.32
C LEU A 92 -7.96 5.96 1.66
N VAL A 93 -7.96 5.50 0.40
CA VAL A 93 -6.75 5.37 -0.42
C VAL A 93 -6.16 6.75 -0.74
N GLU A 94 -7.02 7.74 -0.95
CA GLU A 94 -6.63 9.14 -1.18
C GLU A 94 -5.68 9.66 -0.10
N ASP A 95 -5.93 9.30 1.17
CA ASP A 95 -5.07 9.69 2.29
C ASP A 95 -3.76 8.92 2.37
N LYS A 96 -3.65 7.78 1.67
CA LYS A 96 -2.50 6.86 1.77
C LYS A 96 -1.54 6.94 0.59
N VAL A 97 -2.01 7.32 -0.60
CA VAL A 97 -1.13 7.47 -1.77
C VAL A 97 -0.15 8.62 -1.52
N HIS A 98 1.12 8.35 -1.76
CA HIS A 98 2.22 9.29 -1.63
C HIS A 98 3.30 8.96 -2.65
N ALA A 99 3.80 9.97 -3.33
CA ALA A 99 4.89 9.84 -4.30
C ALA A 99 5.88 10.99 -4.11
N ARG A 100 7.16 10.70 -4.30
CA ARG A 100 8.25 11.64 -4.18
C ARG A 100 9.21 11.46 -5.34
N SER A 101 9.56 12.55 -6.02
CA SER A 101 10.67 12.64 -6.96
C SER A 101 11.88 13.30 -6.30
N THR A 102 11.74 14.56 -5.90
CA THR A 102 12.72 15.33 -5.12
C THR A 102 12.02 15.95 -3.90
N GLY A 103 12.78 16.44 -2.92
CA GLY A 103 12.20 16.98 -1.71
C GLY A 103 13.25 17.43 -0.69
N PRO A 104 12.83 17.74 0.55
CA PRO A 104 13.75 18.16 1.60
C PRO A 104 14.61 17.00 2.12
N TYR A 105 15.77 17.37 2.65
CA TYR A 105 16.80 16.46 3.17
C TYR A 105 17.20 16.86 4.60
N SER A 106 17.69 15.88 5.35
CA SER A 106 18.27 16.09 6.67
C SER A 106 19.53 16.96 6.59
N LEU A 107 19.72 17.87 7.55
CA LEU A 107 20.91 18.72 7.61
C LEU A 107 22.20 17.92 7.81
N VAL A 108 22.15 16.86 8.62
CA VAL A 108 23.33 16.10 9.05
C VAL A 108 23.65 14.98 8.07
N SER A 109 22.72 14.04 7.90
CA SER A 109 22.94 12.85 7.07
C SER A 109 22.69 13.08 5.58
N GLN A 110 22.11 14.23 5.19
CA GLN A 110 21.72 14.52 3.80
C GLN A 110 20.72 13.52 3.19
N GLN A 111 20.14 12.62 4.00
CA GLN A 111 19.12 11.67 3.58
C GLN A 111 17.74 12.33 3.44
N PRO A 112 16.86 11.79 2.58
CA PRO A 112 15.45 12.19 2.48
C PRO A 112 14.75 12.20 3.84
N LEU A 113 14.04 13.28 4.17
CA LEU A 113 13.18 13.29 5.38
C LEU A 113 12.06 12.25 5.26
N GLY A 114 11.55 11.77 6.41
CA GLY A 114 10.43 10.82 6.45
C GLY A 114 9.06 11.50 6.56
N GLY A 115 8.01 10.76 6.17
CA GLY A 115 6.61 11.13 6.40
C GLY A 115 5.92 11.87 5.25
N LYS A 116 4.65 11.54 5.01
CA LYS A 116 3.83 12.11 3.91
C LYS A 116 3.73 13.64 3.97
N ALA A 117 3.58 14.21 5.17
CA ALA A 117 3.44 15.65 5.35
C ALA A 117 4.68 16.48 4.96
N GLN A 118 5.87 15.86 4.96
CA GLN A 118 7.14 16.52 4.63
C GLN A 118 7.63 16.16 3.22
N PHE A 119 6.72 15.63 2.37
CA PHE A 119 7.08 15.03 1.09
C PHE A 119 8.23 14.03 1.24
N GLY A 120 8.12 13.20 2.29
CA GLY A 120 9.20 12.34 2.73
C GLY A 120 9.51 11.19 1.78
N GLY A 121 10.73 10.68 1.83
CA GLY A 121 11.15 9.49 1.11
C GLY A 121 10.59 8.22 1.76
N GLN A 122 10.55 7.14 0.98
CA GLN A 122 10.28 5.81 1.51
C GLN A 122 11.55 5.28 2.19
N ARG A 123 11.38 4.65 3.37
CA ARG A 123 12.50 3.96 4.00
C ARG A 123 12.85 2.72 3.19
N PHE A 124 14.10 2.65 2.77
CA PHE A 124 14.73 1.44 2.28
C PHE A 124 15.58 0.88 3.42
N GLY A 125 15.13 -0.20 4.04
CA GLY A 125 15.74 -0.79 5.22
C GLY A 125 16.64 -1.97 4.90
N GLU A 126 17.19 -2.58 5.94
CA GLU A 126 18.11 -3.73 5.85
C GLU A 126 17.46 -4.93 5.15
N MET A 127 16.17 -5.19 5.40
CA MET A 127 15.45 -6.28 4.74
C MET A 127 15.32 -6.06 3.23
N GLU A 128 15.10 -4.82 2.79
CA GLU A 128 15.04 -4.50 1.37
C GLU A 128 16.43 -4.52 0.71
N VAL A 129 17.47 -4.15 1.45
CA VAL A 129 18.87 -4.32 1.00
C VAL A 129 19.17 -5.80 0.75
N TRP A 130 18.86 -6.68 1.70
CA TRP A 130 19.05 -8.13 1.54
C TRP A 130 18.27 -8.68 0.34
N ALA A 131 17.08 -8.16 0.08
CA ALA A 131 16.32 -8.56 -1.09
C ALA A 131 17.10 -8.24 -2.39
N LEU A 132 17.62 -7.02 -2.55
CA LEU A 132 18.40 -6.65 -3.74
C LEU A 132 19.73 -7.40 -3.85
N GLU A 133 20.40 -7.65 -2.72
CA GLU A 133 21.63 -8.45 -2.67
C GLU A 133 21.36 -9.89 -3.13
N ALA A 134 20.27 -10.51 -2.66
CA ALA A 134 19.88 -11.86 -3.06
C ALA A 134 19.55 -11.96 -4.56
N TYR A 135 18.99 -10.90 -5.14
CA TYR A 135 18.76 -10.82 -6.59
C TYR A 135 20.04 -10.55 -7.39
N GLY A 136 21.16 -10.19 -6.75
CA GLY A 136 22.38 -9.76 -7.45
C GLY A 136 22.24 -8.40 -8.14
N ALA A 137 21.31 -7.56 -7.69
CA ALA A 137 21.02 -6.26 -8.31
C ALA A 137 21.99 -5.16 -7.82
N ALA A 138 23.29 -5.35 -8.08
CA ALA A 138 24.36 -4.50 -7.54
C ALA A 138 24.21 -3.01 -7.92
N TYR A 139 23.95 -2.70 -9.19
CA TYR A 139 23.77 -1.31 -9.65
C TYR A 139 22.53 -0.65 -9.05
N THR A 140 21.42 -1.39 -8.93
CA THR A 140 20.20 -0.87 -8.31
C THR A 140 20.40 -0.60 -6.82
N LEU A 141 21.08 -1.50 -6.12
CA LEU A 141 21.42 -1.31 -4.71
C LEU A 141 22.34 -0.10 -4.52
N GLN A 142 23.38 0.02 -5.35
CA GLN A 142 24.29 1.17 -5.34
C GLN A 142 23.52 2.48 -5.56
N GLU A 143 22.61 2.51 -6.54
CA GLU A 143 21.78 3.68 -6.82
C GLU A 143 20.91 4.09 -5.61
N MET A 144 20.30 3.11 -4.92
CA MET A 144 19.50 3.35 -3.71
C MET A 144 20.34 3.89 -2.55
N LEU A 145 21.58 3.41 -2.40
CA LEU A 145 22.49 3.81 -1.33
C LEU A 145 23.22 5.13 -1.58
N THR A 146 23.25 5.63 -2.83
CA THR A 146 24.03 6.81 -3.23
C THR A 146 23.14 7.92 -3.79
N VAL A 147 22.94 7.97 -5.11
CA VAL A 147 22.29 9.07 -5.84
C VAL A 147 20.82 9.29 -5.47
N LYS A 148 20.12 8.25 -5.00
CA LYS A 148 18.73 8.34 -4.50
C LYS A 148 18.61 8.67 -3.01
N SER A 149 19.74 8.70 -2.27
CA SER A 149 19.78 8.92 -0.82
C SER A 149 20.56 10.19 -0.47
N ASP A 150 21.87 10.08 -0.27
CA ASP A 150 22.69 11.07 0.42
C ASP A 150 23.96 11.49 -0.34
N ASP A 151 24.14 11.04 -1.59
CA ASP A 151 25.15 11.61 -2.47
C ASP A 151 24.67 12.99 -3.00
N VAL A 152 25.11 14.05 -2.31
CA VAL A 152 24.70 15.43 -2.60
C VAL A 152 25.14 15.87 -4.00
N GLN A 153 26.34 15.49 -4.44
CA GLN A 153 26.85 15.89 -5.76
C GLN A 153 26.27 15.00 -6.84
N GLY A 154 26.27 13.68 -6.60
CA GLY A 154 25.75 12.68 -7.53
C GLY A 154 24.27 12.87 -7.83
N ARG A 155 23.43 13.22 -6.84
CA ARG A 155 21.99 13.44 -7.09
C ARG A 155 21.71 14.65 -7.98
N VAL A 156 22.48 15.74 -7.86
CA VAL A 156 22.31 16.94 -8.69
C VAL A 156 22.71 16.64 -10.12
N LYS A 157 23.87 16.02 -10.31
CA LYS A 157 24.34 15.57 -11.62
C LYS A 157 23.40 14.57 -12.27
N THR A 158 22.89 13.60 -11.49
CA THR A 158 21.93 12.61 -11.97
C THR A 158 20.64 13.28 -12.42
N TYR A 159 20.13 14.26 -11.66
CA TYR A 159 18.95 15.02 -12.07
C TYR A 159 19.19 15.78 -13.38
N GLU A 160 20.33 16.45 -13.52
CA GLU A 160 20.70 17.13 -14.76
C GLU A 160 20.82 16.17 -15.95
N ALA A 161 21.47 15.02 -15.75
CA ALA A 161 21.64 13.99 -16.77
C ALA A 161 20.28 13.45 -17.24
N ILE A 162 19.35 13.18 -16.32
CA ILE A 162 17.98 12.74 -16.64
C ILE A 162 17.25 13.81 -17.47
N VAL A 163 17.38 15.09 -17.12
CA VAL A 163 16.73 16.20 -17.86
C VAL A 163 17.33 16.36 -19.26
N LYS A 164 18.64 16.16 -19.42
CA LYS A 164 19.34 16.26 -20.71
C LYS A 164 19.27 14.99 -21.56
N GLY A 165 18.89 13.86 -20.98
CA GLY A 165 18.95 12.54 -21.64
C GLY A 165 20.38 11.99 -21.78
N GLU A 166 21.29 12.43 -20.91
CA GLU A 166 22.69 11.99 -20.87
C GLU A 166 22.85 10.75 -19.96
N PRO A 167 23.89 9.93 -20.16
CA PRO A 167 24.17 8.83 -19.25
C PRO A 167 24.50 9.33 -17.84
N ILE A 168 24.00 8.62 -16.83
CA ILE A 168 24.24 8.95 -15.42
C ILE A 168 25.71 8.65 -15.08
N GLU A 169 26.40 9.62 -14.47
CA GLU A 169 27.77 9.47 -13.99
C GLU A 169 27.87 8.51 -12.81
N GLU A 170 29.05 7.93 -12.57
CA GLU A 170 29.29 7.07 -11.42
C GLU A 170 29.10 7.82 -10.09
N PRO A 171 28.48 7.18 -9.07
CA PRO A 171 28.22 7.82 -7.80
C PRO A 171 29.49 8.08 -7.00
N SER A 172 29.43 9.10 -6.15
CA SER A 172 30.51 9.44 -5.22
C SER A 172 30.27 8.83 -3.83
N ILE A 173 31.17 9.13 -2.90
CA ILE A 173 31.10 8.58 -1.53
C ILE A 173 29.90 9.18 -0.78
N PRO A 174 28.99 8.36 -0.22
CA PRO A 174 27.85 8.79 0.58
C PRO A 174 28.19 9.77 1.70
N ALA A 175 27.34 10.77 1.91
CA ALA A 175 27.52 11.71 3.01
C ALA A 175 27.45 11.00 4.38
N SER A 176 26.60 9.98 4.53
CA SER A 176 26.50 9.20 5.79
C SER A 176 27.82 8.51 6.14
N PHE A 177 28.57 8.02 5.15
CA PHE A 177 29.89 7.44 5.39
C PHE A 177 30.91 8.48 5.86
N ARG A 178 30.87 9.69 5.28
CA ARG A 178 31.72 10.81 5.73
C ARG A 178 31.38 11.21 7.17
N VAL A 179 30.11 11.24 7.53
CA VAL A 179 29.65 11.49 8.92
C VAL A 179 30.19 10.40 9.85
N LEU A 180 30.05 9.13 9.49
CA LEU A 180 30.60 8.00 10.26
C LEU A 180 32.11 8.15 10.52
N VAL A 181 32.89 8.47 9.50
CA VAL A 181 34.35 8.65 9.64
C VAL A 181 34.67 9.80 10.61
N LYS A 182 33.91 10.90 10.54
CA LYS A 182 34.08 12.03 11.46
C LYS A 182 33.67 11.70 12.89
N GLU A 183 32.62 10.90 13.08
CA GLU A 183 32.22 10.42 14.39
C GLU A 183 33.31 9.54 15.01
N LEU A 184 33.90 8.62 14.25
CA LEU A 184 35.04 7.81 14.71
C LEU A 184 36.28 8.65 15.03
N GLN A 185 36.61 9.63 14.19
CA GLN A 185 37.72 10.57 14.44
C GLN A 185 37.49 11.42 15.70
N SER A 186 36.25 11.79 16.01
CA SER A 186 35.93 12.54 17.23
C SER A 186 36.16 11.74 18.51
N LEU A 187 36.15 10.40 18.40
CA LEU A 187 36.51 9.47 19.48
C LEU A 187 38.03 9.23 19.58
N GLY A 188 38.84 9.87 18.74
CA GLY A 188 40.29 9.69 18.70
C GLY A 188 40.77 8.50 17.87
N LEU A 189 39.90 7.90 17.05
CA LEU A 189 40.27 6.82 16.14
C LEU A 189 40.76 7.39 14.81
N ALA A 190 41.94 6.94 14.35
CA ALA A 190 42.45 7.26 13.03
C ALA A 190 41.84 6.31 11.99
N VAL A 191 41.02 6.86 11.09
CA VAL A 191 40.40 6.12 9.98
C VAL A 191 40.89 6.73 8.67
N GLU A 192 41.57 5.91 7.87
CA GLU A 192 42.12 6.27 6.56
C GLU A 192 41.78 5.16 5.56
N ALA A 193 41.51 5.51 4.31
CA ALA A 193 41.34 4.53 3.24
C ALA A 193 42.67 4.35 2.49
N VAL A 194 43.11 3.11 2.34
CA VAL A 194 44.35 2.76 1.64
C VAL A 194 43.98 2.10 0.32
N THR A 195 44.46 2.65 -0.78
CA THR A 195 44.29 2.06 -2.11
C THR A 195 45.29 0.92 -2.34
N GLU A 196 45.09 0.12 -3.38
CA GLU A 196 46.04 -0.93 -3.77
C GLU A 196 47.43 -0.39 -4.12
N SER A 197 47.52 0.87 -4.55
CA SER A 197 48.79 1.58 -4.82
C SER A 197 49.52 2.04 -3.55
N GLY A 198 48.93 1.83 -2.35
CA GLY A 198 49.46 2.30 -1.08
C GLY A 198 49.20 3.78 -0.81
N GLU A 199 48.39 4.44 -1.63
CA GLU A 199 48.00 5.83 -1.41
C GLU A 199 46.95 5.92 -0.29
N VAL A 200 47.13 6.89 0.59
CA VAL A 200 46.27 7.10 1.75
C VAL A 200 45.29 8.22 1.45
N ILE A 201 44.01 7.87 1.28
CA ILE A 201 42.91 8.83 1.14
C ILE A 201 42.46 9.25 2.53
N ARG A 202 42.65 10.53 2.83
CA ARG A 202 42.21 11.15 4.08
C ARG A 202 40.87 11.84 3.91
N PHE A 203 39.86 11.34 4.62
CA PHE A 203 38.53 11.94 4.66
C PHE A 203 38.55 13.21 5.54
N GLY A 204 38.81 14.37 4.95
CA GLY A 204 39.01 15.66 5.63
C GLY A 204 38.36 16.84 4.92
N LYS A 205 38.29 18.00 5.59
CA LYS A 205 37.82 19.29 5.01
C LYS A 205 38.67 19.78 3.82
N ASP A 206 39.77 19.09 3.52
CA ASP A 206 40.72 19.46 2.47
C ASP A 206 40.29 18.98 1.06
N GLU A 207 39.25 18.14 0.92
CA GLU A 207 38.69 17.79 -0.40
C GLU A 207 37.94 18.98 -1.04
N GLU A 208 37.37 19.89 -0.25
CA GLU A 208 36.58 21.03 -0.77
C GLU A 208 37.43 22.28 -1.05
N ARG A 209 38.65 22.35 -0.51
CA ARG A 209 39.58 23.44 -0.82
C ARG A 209 40.44 23.03 -1.99
N ALA A 210 40.00 23.37 -3.20
CA ALA A 210 40.92 23.52 -4.32
C ALA A 210 42.07 24.43 -3.87
N ARG A 211 43.23 23.86 -3.56
CA ARG A 211 44.41 24.63 -3.18
C ARG A 211 44.71 25.55 -4.38
N PRO A 212 44.69 26.88 -4.23
CA PRO A 212 45.11 27.74 -5.33
C PRO A 212 46.53 27.32 -5.75
N PRO A 213 46.85 27.30 -7.05
CA PRO A 213 48.19 26.95 -7.50
C PRO A 213 49.18 27.84 -6.76
N LYS A 214 50.13 27.22 -6.04
CA LYS A 214 51.21 27.95 -5.38
C LYS A 214 52.03 28.62 -6.49
N LEU A 215 51.80 29.91 -6.71
CA LEU A 215 52.70 30.73 -7.52
C LEU A 215 54.05 30.77 -6.80
N PRO A 216 55.17 30.44 -7.46
CA PRO A 216 56.48 30.51 -6.84
C PRO A 216 56.86 31.98 -6.65
N THR A 217 56.43 32.58 -5.55
CA THR A 217 56.89 33.91 -5.14
C THR A 217 58.06 33.76 -4.17
N GLY A 218 59.27 33.85 -4.72
CA GLY A 218 60.50 34.06 -3.97
C GLY A 218 61.20 32.80 -3.45
N LEU A 219 62.19 33.03 -2.57
CA LEU A 219 63.17 32.08 -2.03
C LEU A 219 62.58 30.82 -1.36
N MET A 220 61.26 30.77 -1.11
CA MET A 220 60.57 29.59 -0.58
C MET A 220 60.44 28.43 -1.58
N GLY A 221 60.69 28.64 -2.88
CA GLY A 221 60.63 27.56 -3.88
C GLY A 221 61.91 26.70 -3.98
N LEU A 222 63.00 27.09 -3.33
CA LEU A 222 64.30 26.41 -3.41
C LEU A 222 64.50 25.32 -2.34
N GLY A 223 63.58 25.18 -1.39
CA GLY A 223 63.69 24.24 -0.27
C GLY A 223 63.04 22.88 -0.49
N ASP A 224 62.31 22.69 -1.60
CA ASP A 224 61.57 21.44 -1.87
C ASP A 224 62.40 20.40 -2.68
N GLU A 225 63.65 20.73 -3.06
CA GLU A 225 64.57 19.82 -3.81
C GLU A 225 65.83 19.40 -3.01
N LEU A 226 65.84 19.53 -1.68
CA LEU A 226 66.91 19.02 -0.80
C LEU A 226 66.43 17.87 0.09
#